data_AF-A0A4Q3VMM7-F1
#
_entry.id   AF-A0A4Q3VMM7-F1
#
_cell.length_a   1.000
_cell.length_b   1.000
_cell.length_c   1.000
_cell.angle_alpha   90.00
_cell.angle_beta   90.00
_cell.angle_gamma   90.00
#
_symmetry.space_group_name_H-M   'P 1'
#
loop_
_entity.id
_entity.type
_entity.pdbx_description
1 polymer ?
#
loop_
_entity_poly.entity_id
_entity_poly.type
_entity_poly.pdbx_seq_one_letter_code
_entity_poly.pdbx_strand_id
1 'polypeptide(L)'
;MNVSDARDLGAFIPKDLDDMGLDPYEFRIYCRLCRRAGAGVARESVESMAEACKMSVRKVQGCLKALIEKELVTFELVTGRPTNYYLA
;
A
#
# COMPACT_ATOMS: atom_id res chain seq x y z
N MET A 1 12.15 1.54 -35.10
CA MET A 1 11.67 0.43 -34.25
C MET A 1 10.86 1.06 -33.14
N ASN A 2 9.60 0.66 -32.96
CA ASN A 2 8.81 1.10 -31.82
C ASN A 2 9.36 0.34 -30.62
N VAL A 3 10.16 1.00 -29.77
CA VAL A 3 10.66 0.38 -28.53
C VAL A 3 9.45 0.34 -27.62
N SER A 4 8.77 -0.81 -27.58
CA SER A 4 7.72 -1.05 -26.59
C SER A 4 8.33 -0.82 -25.22
N ASP A 5 7.74 0.08 -24.46
CA ASP A 5 8.17 0.34 -23.10
C ASP A 5 7.99 -0.94 -22.27
N ALA A 6 9.07 -1.46 -21.70
CA ALA A 6 8.98 -2.67 -20.89
C ALA A 6 8.06 -2.50 -19.67
N ARG A 7 7.75 -1.26 -19.28
CA ARG A 7 6.78 -0.93 -18.23
C ARG A 7 5.35 -1.32 -18.62
N ASP A 8 5.04 -1.40 -19.91
CA ASP A 8 3.72 -1.81 -20.44
C ASP A 8 3.49 -3.34 -20.32
N LEU A 9 4.52 -4.12 -19.96
CA LEU A 9 4.41 -5.56 -19.70
C LEU A 9 3.73 -5.89 -18.36
N GLY A 10 3.47 -4.89 -17.51
CA GLY A 10 2.58 -5.04 -16.35
C GLY A 10 3.09 -4.47 -15.03
N ALA A 11 4.30 -3.90 -14.97
CA ALA A 11 4.82 -3.25 -13.77
C ALA A 11 5.47 -1.91 -14.09
N PHE A 12 4.66 -0.86 -14.16
CA PHE A 12 5.15 0.51 -14.08
C PHE A 12 5.34 0.89 -12.61
N ILE A 13 6.58 1.08 -12.18
CA ILE A 13 6.91 1.61 -10.85
C ILE A 13 7.36 3.07 -11.04
N PRO A 14 6.61 4.07 -10.52
CA PRO A 14 7.06 5.45 -10.52
C PRO A 14 8.40 5.58 -9.77
N LYS A 15 9.32 6.40 -10.29
CA LYS A 15 10.63 6.65 -9.65
C LYS A 15 10.45 7.06 -8.18
N ASP A 16 9.52 7.97 -7.91
CA ASP A 16 9.29 8.47 -6.57
C ASP A 16 8.84 7.36 -5.61
N LEU A 17 8.09 6.35 -6.08
CA LEU A 17 7.71 5.18 -5.29
C LEU A 17 8.91 4.28 -4.96
N ASP A 18 9.84 4.10 -5.90
CA ASP A 18 11.06 3.31 -5.70
C ASP A 18 12.01 4.00 -4.69
N ASP A 19 12.06 5.33 -4.73
CA ASP A 19 12.90 6.16 -3.87
C ASP A 19 12.33 6.33 -2.43
N MET A 20 11.12 5.84 -2.12
CA MET A 20 10.49 5.98 -0.78
C MET A 20 11.22 5.21 0.35
N GLY A 21 12.20 4.36 0.01
CA GLY A 21 12.96 3.59 1.00
C GLY A 21 12.06 2.62 1.80
N LEU A 22 11.14 1.95 1.10
CA LEU A 22 10.25 0.94 1.67
C LEU A 22 10.91 -0.42 1.69
N ASP A 23 10.71 -1.19 2.76
CA ASP A 23 11.01 -2.63 2.72
C ASP A 23 10.04 -3.37 1.75
N PRO A 24 10.35 -4.60 1.29
CA PRO A 24 9.49 -5.31 0.35
C PRO A 24 8.04 -5.54 0.84
N TYR A 25 7.82 -5.59 2.15
CA TYR A 25 6.50 -5.77 2.76
C TYR A 25 5.73 -4.45 2.85
N GLU A 26 6.41 -3.37 3.25
CA GLU A 26 5.89 -2.00 3.25
C GLU A 26 5.47 -1.62 1.83
N PHE A 27 6.33 -1.87 0.84
CA PHE A 27 6.03 -1.64 -0.57
C PHE A 27 4.75 -2.36 -1.00
N ARG A 28 4.58 -3.63 -0.59
CA ARG A 28 3.41 -4.43 -0.95
C ARG A 28 2.13 -3.93 -0.28
N ILE A 29 2.20 -3.47 0.98
CA ILE A 29 1.07 -2.84 1.66
C ILE A 29 0.74 -1.50 1.00
N TYR A 30 1.73 -0.66 0.74
CA TYR A 30 1.53 0.64 0.10
C TYR A 30 0.89 0.50 -1.28
N CYS A 31 1.41 -0.37 -2.15
CA CYS A 31 0.82 -0.67 -3.45
C CYS A 31 -0.63 -1.18 -3.34
N ARG A 32 -0.94 -2.01 -2.33
CA ARG A 32 -2.31 -2.47 -2.09
C ARG A 32 -3.23 -1.30 -1.74
N LEU A 33 -2.77 -0.39 -0.86
CA LEU A 33 -3.53 0.79 -0.48
C LEU A 33 -3.75 1.69 -1.70
N CYS A 34 -2.73 1.98 -2.51
CA CYS A 34 -2.86 2.71 -3.79
C CYS A 34 -3.92 2.09 -4.70
N ARG A 35 -3.85 0.77 -4.93
CA ARG A 35 -4.82 0.06 -5.78
C ARG A 35 -6.26 0.14 -5.25
N ARG A 36 -6.43 0.14 -3.91
CA ARG A 36 -7.74 0.15 -3.27
C ARG A 36 -8.30 1.52 -2.99
N ALA A 37 -7.44 2.53 -2.91
CA ALA A 37 -7.85 3.89 -2.61
C ALA A 37 -8.74 4.47 -3.70
N GLY A 38 -8.51 4.07 -4.97
CA GLY A 38 -9.30 4.52 -6.10
C GLY A 38 -9.38 6.05 -6.14
N ALA A 39 -10.52 6.59 -5.65
CA ALA A 39 -10.82 8.01 -5.53
C ALA A 39 -10.43 8.66 -4.17
N GLY A 40 -9.43 8.13 -3.47
CA GLY A 40 -8.79 8.79 -2.33
C GLY A 40 -8.94 8.12 -0.95
N VAL A 41 -9.57 6.95 -0.84
CA VAL A 41 -9.64 6.22 0.45
C VAL A 41 -9.64 4.71 0.28
N ALA A 42 -8.70 4.03 0.93
CA ALA A 42 -8.65 2.58 0.96
C ALA A 42 -9.35 2.07 2.23
N ARG A 43 -10.49 1.38 2.06
CA ARG A 43 -11.21 0.75 3.18
C ARG A 43 -10.77 -0.71 3.31
N GLU A 44 -10.05 -1.03 4.38
CA GLU A 44 -9.45 -2.36 4.60
C GLU A 44 -9.36 -2.75 6.07
N SER A 45 -9.46 -4.05 6.34
CA SER A 45 -9.07 -4.63 7.62
C SER A 45 -7.62 -5.12 7.55
N VAL A 46 -6.97 -5.25 8.70
CA VAL A 46 -5.59 -5.76 8.78
C VAL A 46 -5.53 -7.22 8.29
N GLU A 47 -6.55 -8.01 8.58
CA GLU A 47 -6.68 -9.41 8.18
C GLU A 47 -6.83 -9.56 6.65
N SER A 48 -7.65 -8.71 6.02
CA SER A 48 -7.80 -8.68 4.56
C SER A 48 -6.50 -8.30 3.86
N MET A 49 -5.75 -7.34 4.42
CA MET A 49 -4.41 -7.00 3.93
C MET A 49 -3.42 -8.14 4.13
N ALA A 50 -3.44 -8.81 5.29
CA ALA A 50 -2.57 -9.94 5.59
C ALA A 50 -2.76 -11.08 4.58
N GLU A 51 -4.01 -11.49 4.35
CA GLU A 51 -4.36 -12.57 3.44
C GLU A 51 -3.89 -12.29 2.01
N ALA A 52 -4.17 -11.10 1.51
CA ALA A 52 -3.93 -10.80 0.11
C ALA A 52 -2.50 -10.30 -0.17
N CYS A 53 -1.81 -9.76 0.83
CA CYS A 53 -0.38 -9.50 0.76
C CYS A 53 0.48 -10.67 1.27
N LYS A 54 -0.14 -11.82 1.56
CA LYS A 54 0.52 -13.08 1.95
C LYS A 54 1.55 -12.87 3.07
N MET A 55 1.12 -12.18 4.11
CA MET A 55 1.94 -11.86 5.27
C MET A 55 1.14 -12.07 6.56
N SER A 56 1.82 -12.18 7.70
CA SER A 56 1.13 -12.28 8.99
C SER A 56 0.47 -10.96 9.36
N VAL A 57 -0.63 -11.03 10.13
CA VAL A 57 -1.33 -9.85 10.69
C VAL A 57 -0.34 -8.93 11.43
N ARG A 58 0.58 -9.51 12.21
CA ARG A 58 1.63 -8.76 12.92
C ARG A 58 2.54 -7.99 11.97
N LYS A 59 2.95 -8.60 10.83
CA LYS A 59 3.80 -7.92 9.85
C LYS A 59 3.03 -6.78 9.17
N VAL A 60 1.74 -6.96 8.86
CA VAL A 60 0.89 -5.86 8.34
C VAL A 60 0.86 -4.70 9.32
N GLN A 61 0.58 -4.95 10.60
CA GLN A 61 0.54 -3.89 11.62
C GLN A 61 1.87 -3.14 11.72
N GLY A 62 3.00 -3.87 11.69
CA GLY A 62 4.33 -3.27 11.66
C GLY A 62 4.56 -2.40 10.42
N CYS A 63 4.19 -2.88 9.24
CA CYS A 63 4.30 -2.11 7.99
C CYS A 63 3.39 -0.87 8.01
N LEU A 64 2.15 -0.97 8.49
CA LEU A 64 1.26 0.20 8.61
C LEU A 64 1.84 1.24 9.56
N LYS A 65 2.38 0.82 10.72
CA LYS A 65 3.07 1.72 11.64
C LYS A 65 4.23 2.44 10.97
N ALA A 66 5.09 1.70 10.24
CA ALA A 66 6.21 2.28 9.52
C ALA A 66 5.79 3.26 8.41
N LEU A 67 4.73 2.94 7.66
CA LEU A 67 4.18 3.82 6.63
C LEU A 67 3.58 5.12 7.21
N ILE A 68 2.96 5.04 8.39
CA ILE A 68 2.49 6.21 9.13
C ILE A 68 3.66 7.04 9.65
N GLU A 69 4.70 6.40 10.20
CA GLU A 69 5.93 7.07 10.67
C GLU A 69 6.71 7.74 9.54
N LYS A 70 6.63 7.20 8.31
CA LYS A 70 7.18 7.81 7.08
C LYS A 70 6.27 8.89 6.48
N GLU A 71 5.13 9.19 7.11
CA GLU A 71 4.13 10.15 6.64
C GLU A 71 3.56 9.82 5.25
N LEU A 72 3.58 8.55 4.83
CA LEU A 72 3.06 8.10 3.54
C LEU A 72 1.58 7.70 3.60
N VAL A 73 1.10 7.36 4.81
CA VAL A 73 -0.27 6.89 5.05
C VAL A 73 -0.79 7.52 6.34
N THR A 74 -2.03 7.97 6.33
CA THR A 74 -2.81 8.28 7.53
C THR A 74 -4.03 7.38 7.63
N PHE A 75 -4.67 7.31 8.79
CA PHE A 75 -5.82 6.43 8.99
C PHE A 75 -6.89 7.04 9.89
N GLU A 76 -8.12 6.59 9.71
CA GLU A 76 -9.28 6.89 10.55
C GLU A 76 -9.94 5.56 10.95
N LEU A 77 -10.07 5.35 12.27
CA LEU A 77 -10.79 4.21 12.79
C LEU A 77 -12.29 4.45 12.68
N VAL A 78 -13.01 3.48 12.11
CA VAL A 78 -14.47 3.54 11.99
C VAL A 78 -15.08 2.42 12.82
N THR A 79 -15.88 2.77 13.83
CA THR A 79 -16.50 1.78 14.72
C THR A 79 -17.37 0.78 13.93
N GLY A 80 -17.10 -0.51 14.11
CA GLY A 80 -17.86 -1.59 13.46
C GLY A 80 -17.60 -1.71 11.95
N ARG A 81 -16.59 -1.03 11.40
CA ARG A 81 -16.23 -1.08 9.98
C ARG A 81 -14.71 -1.21 9.79
N PRO A 82 -14.25 -1.63 8.59
CA PRO A 82 -12.83 -1.59 8.26
C PRO A 82 -12.28 -0.16 8.35
N THR A 83 -11.01 -0.05 8.76
CA THR A 83 -10.29 1.21 8.86
C THR A 83 -10.21 1.91 7.50
N ASN A 84 -10.39 3.24 7.49
CA ASN A 84 -10.11 4.07 6.35
C ASN A 84 -8.62 4.43 6.36
N TYR A 85 -7.92 4.18 5.24
CA TYR A 85 -6.54 4.62 5.03
C TYR A 85 -6.50 5.65 3.90
N TYR A 86 -5.72 6.70 4.12
CA TYR A 86 -5.50 7.79 3.16
C TYR A 86 -4.01 7.85 2.82
N LEU A 87 -3.70 7.99 1.53
CA LEU A 87 -2.33 8.19 1.05
C LEU A 87 -2.02 9.69 1.15
N ALA A 88 -0.82 10.03 1.60
CA ALA A 88 -0.35 11.41 1.71
C ALA A 88 0.08 11.99 0.35
#